data_AF-A0AAZ3SFD2-F1
#
_entry.id   AF-A0AAZ3SFD2-F1
#
_cell.length_a   1.000
_cell.length_b   1.000
_cell.length_c   1.000
_cell.angle_alpha   90.00
_cell.angle_beta   90.00
_cell.angle_gamma   90.00
#
_symmetry.space_group_name_H-M   'P 1'
#
loop_
_entity.id
_entity.type
_entity.pdbx_description
1 polymer ?
#
loop_
_entity_poly.entity_id
_entity_poly.type
_entity_poly.pdbx_seq_one_letter_code
_entity_poly.pdbx_strand_id
1 'polypeptide(L)' 'MNEFTFQQDNNLKHKVKSTLELLTKKTVNVPEWPSYSFDLNLLKNQWQDLKIVF' A
#
# COMPACT_ATOMS: atom_id res chain seq x y z
N MET A 1 -5.91 17.82 11.93
CA MET A 1 -4.75 17.68 11.02
C MET A 1 -4.95 16.38 10.28
N ASN A 2 -4.97 16.40 8.94
CA ASN A 2 -5.11 15.17 8.16
C ASN A 2 -3.78 14.41 8.25
N GLU A 3 -3.73 13.40 9.10
CA GLU A 3 -2.57 12.52 9.25
C GLU A 3 -2.48 11.63 8.00
N PHE A 4 -1.42 11.79 7.21
CA PHE A 4 -1.21 11.00 6.01
C PHE A 4 -0.83 9.57 6.40
N THR A 5 -1.60 8.59 5.91
CA THR A 5 -1.34 7.16 6.12
C THR A 5 -1.03 6.51 4.78
N PHE A 6 0.14 5.89 4.66
CA PHE A 6 0.58 5.23 3.45
C PHE A 6 0.25 3.75 3.50
N GLN A 7 -0.79 3.34 2.77
CA GLN A 7 -1.20 1.95 2.67
C GLN A 7 -0.48 1.23 1.53
N GLN A 8 0.08 0.06 1.82
CA GLN A 8 0.69 -0.84 0.83
C GLN A 8 0.49 -2.30 1.26
N ASP A 9 0.45 -3.22 0.30
CA ASP A 9 0.39 -4.65 0.60
C ASP A 9 1.72 -5.23 1.13
N ASN A 10 1.69 -6.48 1.58
CA ASN A 10 2.86 -7.18 2.12
C ASN A 10 3.73 -7.86 1.05
N ASN A 11 3.65 -7.48 -0.23
CA ASN A 11 4.51 -8.08 -1.25
C ASN A 11 5.99 -7.86 -0.86
N LEU A 12 6.80 -8.89 -1.06
CA LEU A 12 8.22 -8.92 -0.69
C LEU A 12 8.97 -7.65 -1.11
N LYS A 13 8.70 -7.14 -2.32
CA LYS A 13 9.31 -5.90 -2.84
C LYS A 13 8.99 -4.64 -2.01
N HIS A 14 7.83 -4.60 -1.35
CA HIS A 14 7.40 -3.48 -0.51
C HIS A 14 7.92 -3.59 0.93
N LYS A 15 8.25 -4.81 1.38
CA LYS A 15 8.76 -5.10 2.73
C LYS A 15 10.28 -5.33 2.79
N VAL A 16 11.01 -5.17 1.68
CA VAL A 16 12.48 -5.23 1.72
C VAL A 16 13.05 -4.15 2.65
N LYS A 17 14.19 -4.47 3.28
CA LYS A 17 14.82 -3.62 4.31
C LYS A 17 15.02 -2.17 3.87
N SER A 18 15.55 -1.96 2.67
CA SER A 18 15.83 -0.63 2.13
C SER A 18 14.56 0.23 1.99
N THR A 19 13.44 -0.38 1.60
CA THR A 19 12.14 0.31 1.51
C THR A 19 11.63 0.70 2.89
N LEU A 20 11.73 -0.20 3.87
CA LEU A 20 11.30 0.07 5.26
C LEU A 20 12.16 1.14 5.93
N GLU A 21 13.48 1.12 5.71
CA GLU A 21 14.41 2.14 6.22
C GLU A 21 14.07 3.53 5.65
N LEU A 22 13.76 3.60 4.34
CA LEU A 22 13.35 4.85 3.70
C LEU A 22 12.03 5.40 4.27
N LEU A 23 11.03 4.54 4.45
CA LEU A 23 9.71 4.93 4.98
C LEU A 23 9.82 5.42 6.43
N THR A 24 10.62 4.72 7.24
CA THR A 24 10.93 5.12 8.62
C THR A 24 11.64 6.48 8.65
N LYS A 25 12.65 6.69 7.80
CA LYS A 25 13.38 7.98 7.71
C LYS A 25 12.47 9.15 7.32
N LYS A 26 11.44 8.89 6.51
CA LYS A 26 10.45 9.89 6.09
C LYS A 26 9.31 10.08 7.10
N THR A 27 9.32 9.35 8.22
CA THR A 27 8.26 9.40 9.24
C THR A 27 6.89 9.11 8.65
N VAL A 28 6.84 8.22 7.66
CA VAL A 28 5.60 7.81 7.00
C VAL A 28 4.96 6.72 7.83
N ASN A 29 3.70 6.93 8.24
CA ASN A 29 2.91 5.90 8.88
C ASN A 29 2.53 4.82 7.85
N VAL A 30 2.92 3.57 8.11
CA VAL A 30 2.61 2.41 7.28
C VAL A 30 1.89 1.39 8.16
N PRO A 31 0.56 1.28 8.06
CA PRO A 31 -0.20 0.32 8.85
C PRO A 31 0.14 -1.11 8.43
N GLU A 32 0.01 -2.05 9.37
CA GLU A 32 0.07 -3.48 9.09
C GLU A 32 -1.00 -3.86 8.06
N TRP A 33 -0.60 -4.54 6.99
CA TRP A 33 -1.53 -5.05 6.00
C TRP A 33 -1.93 -6.49 6.37
N PRO A 34 -3.23 -6.82 6.46
CA PRO A 34 -3.65 -8.19 6.74
C PRO A 34 -3.33 -9.11 5.55
N SER A 35 -2.77 -10.28 5.87
CA SER A 35 -2.45 -11.30 4.87
C SER A 35 -3.71 -11.79 4.15
N TYR A 36 -3.59 -12.05 2.84
CA TYR A 36 -4.69 -12.51 1.96
C TYR A 36 -5.85 -11.52 1.75
N SER A 37 -5.74 -10.29 2.22
CA SER A 37 -6.74 -9.24 1.97
C SER A 37 -6.55 -8.55 0.63
N PHE A 38 -6.73 -9.30 -0.46
CA PHE A 38 -6.65 -8.77 -1.83
C PHE A 38 -7.83 -7.83 -2.17
N ASP A 39 -8.94 -7.99 -1.47
CA ASP A 39 -10.13 -7.13 -1.47
C ASP A 39 -9.89 -5.73 -0.88
N LEU A 40 -8.95 -5.60 0.05
CA LEU A 40 -8.62 -4.31 0.67
C LEU A 40 -7.71 -3.42 -0.20
N ASN A 41 -7.14 -3.95 -1.28
CA ASN A 41 -6.33 -3.15 -2.18
C ASN A 41 -7.22 -2.20 -2.99
N LEU A 42 -7.29 -0.92 -2.59
CA LEU A 42 -8.05 0.11 -3.29
C LEU A 42 -7.78 0.14 -4.79
N LEU A 43 -6.53 -0.13 -5.20
CA LEU A 43 -6.16 -0.17 -6.60
C LEU A 43 -6.90 -1.26 -7.36
N LYS A 44 -7.20 -2.41 -6.75
CA LYS A 44 -7.93 -3.51 -7.40
C LYS A 44 -9.29 -3.07 -7.94
N ASN A 45 -10.04 -2.29 -7.16
CA ASN A 45 -11.34 -1.77 -7.58
C ASN A 45 -11.16 -0.71 -8.68
N GLN A 46 -10.19 0.19 -8.52
CA GLN A 46 -9.89 1.18 -9.56
C GLN A 46 -9.40 0.56 -10.88
N TRP A 47 -8.68 -0.56 -10.84
CA TRP A 47 -8.29 -1.30 -12.04
C TRP A 47 -9.50 -1.89 -12.77
N GLN A 48 -10.56 -2.28 -12.06
CA GLN A 48 -11.80 -2.72 -12.72
C GLN A 48 -12.46 -1.54 -13.46
N ASP A 49 -12.53 -0.38 -12.83
CA ASP A 49 -13.07 0.82 -13.47
C ASP A 49 -12.25 1.24 -14.69
N LEU A 50 -10.91 1.19 -14.60
CA LEU A 50 -10.02 1.49 -15.72
C LEU A 50 -10.18 0.49 -16.88
N LYS A 51 -10.40 -0.80 -16.59
CA LYS A 51 -10.65 -1.83 -17.61
C LYS A 51 -11.97 -1.67 -18.37
N ILE A 52 -12.90 -0.86 -17.88
CA ILE A 52 -14.16 -0.56 -18.58
C ILE A 52 -13.94 0.59 -19.59
N VAL A 53 -12.90 1.40 -19.38
CA VAL A 53 -12.57 2.57 -20.21
C VAL A 53 -11.55 2.24 -21.32
N PHE A 54 -10.82 1.13 -21.20
CA PHE A 54 -9.87 0.60 -22.19
C PHE A 54 -10.35 -0.72 -22.79
#